data_AF-A0A2E5E8Q3-F1
#
_entry.id   AF-A0A2E5E8Q3-F1
#
_cell.length_a   1.000
_cell.length_b   1.000
_cell.length_c   1.000
_cell.angle_alpha   90.00
_cell.angle_beta   90.00
_cell.angle_gamma   90.00
#
_symmetry.space_group_name_H-M   'P 1'
#
loop_
_entity.id
_entity.type
_entity.pdbx_description
1 polymer ?
#
loop_
_entity_poly.entity_id
_entity_poly.type
_entity_poly.pdbx_seq_one_letter_code
_entity_poly.pdbx_strand_id
1 'polypeptide(L)'
;MLISAGVVALGISTYSNEYSILPTIHLVAGLLGLTGAIIGWVLGNQNAMLFWFSGVLSLMLVAIGYQYLDDPTMEIAGTALMGAGFLGLVFTTALYALFSRLNDNRSEELPDQRSVKLLELIYSQTMLSDTARRVLYRERELALLRRTIEEDIEKGDFNAALVLCQDMEQLFGYAEEADEARERVLEIRNAKQAAQIDEKISGVHRMLERGSWRKAELAATRLHRLYPDSPKLQELEQNIKIAMEDRKRMLHSHFVSSIASGDTERSMGILRELDRYLSPEEAEAIRASAQEVINGHRELLSNRFREAVSAHEWGEAIRAGEHIMMEYPMDTMAAEVGEMMDRLHERQQASESASE
;
A
#
# COMPACT_ATOMS: atom_id res chain seq x y z
N MET A 1 45.82 -17.73 -7.72
CA MET A 1 44.52 -18.26 -7.22
C MET A 1 44.65 -19.60 -6.47
N LEU A 2 45.81 -19.91 -5.85
CA LEU A 2 46.02 -21.18 -5.11
C LEU A 2 46.65 -21.00 -3.72
N ILE A 3 46.77 -19.76 -3.20
CA ILE A 3 47.37 -19.50 -1.88
C ILE A 3 46.33 -19.05 -0.83
N SER A 4 45.13 -18.61 -1.21
CA SER A 4 44.12 -18.14 -0.23
C SER A 4 43.24 -19.23 0.37
N ALA A 5 43.27 -20.46 -0.16
CA ALA A 5 42.43 -21.55 0.34
C ALA A 5 42.99 -22.26 1.59
N GLY A 6 44.29 -22.13 1.87
CA GLY A 6 44.95 -22.86 2.96
C GLY A 6 44.77 -22.25 4.36
N VAL A 7 44.45 -20.96 4.46
CA VAL A 7 44.38 -20.25 5.76
C VAL A 7 42.99 -20.30 6.39
N VAL A 8 41.94 -20.52 5.60
CA VAL A 8 40.55 -20.56 6.12
C VAL A 8 40.22 -21.92 6.76
N ALA A 9 40.92 -22.99 6.41
CA ALA A 9 40.61 -24.35 6.87
C ALA A 9 41.16 -24.71 8.26
N LEU A 10 42.02 -23.88 8.88
CA LEU A 10 42.66 -24.20 10.16
C LEU A 10 42.03 -23.53 11.40
N GLY A 11 40.93 -22.77 11.23
CA GLY A 11 40.30 -22.01 12.32
C GLY A 11 38.99 -22.58 12.90
N ILE A 12 38.42 -23.65 12.33
CA ILE A 12 37.07 -24.13 12.72
C ILE A 12 37.11 -25.36 13.63
N SER A 13 38.27 -25.99 13.84
CA SER A 13 38.39 -27.12 14.77
C SER A 13 39.06 -26.66 16.05
N THR A 14 38.35 -26.85 17.18
CA THR A 14 38.71 -26.53 18.56
C THR A 14 38.48 -25.08 18.99
N TYR A 15 37.35 -24.83 19.66
CA TYR A 15 37.30 -24.21 21.01
C TYR A 15 35.84 -24.13 21.48
N SER A 16 35.37 -25.21 22.11
CA SER A 16 34.18 -25.17 22.97
C SER A 16 34.65 -24.80 24.38
N ASN A 17 34.80 -23.51 24.67
CA ASN A 17 34.77 -23.04 26.04
C ASN A 17 34.51 -21.53 26.13
N GLU A 18 33.64 -21.21 27.08
CA GLU A 18 33.11 -19.93 27.59
C GLU A 18 34.10 -18.74 27.69
N TYR A 19 34.71 -18.32 26.58
CA TYR A 19 35.51 -17.09 26.51
C TYR A 19 35.02 -16.17 25.39
N SER A 20 34.91 -14.88 25.74
CA SER A 20 34.46 -13.77 24.89
C SER A 20 35.08 -13.83 23.49
N ILE A 21 34.23 -13.92 22.46
CA ILE A 21 34.59 -14.06 21.04
C ILE A 21 35.07 -12.72 20.43
N LEU A 22 34.97 -11.61 21.18
CA LEU A 22 35.37 -10.26 20.71
C LEU A 22 36.84 -10.13 20.24
N PRO A 23 37.85 -10.63 20.96
CA PRO A 23 39.24 -10.40 20.58
C PRO A 23 39.63 -11.19 19.32
N THR A 24 39.03 -12.35 19.06
CA THR A 24 39.35 -13.17 17.89
C THR A 24 38.83 -12.53 16.59
N ILE A 25 37.66 -11.91 16.63
CA ILE A 25 37.07 -11.21 15.47
C ILE A 25 37.90 -9.98 15.10
N HIS A 26 38.33 -9.18 16.08
CA HIS A 26 39.21 -8.04 15.83
C HIS A 26 40.56 -8.47 15.24
N LEU A 27 41.12 -9.59 15.71
CA LEU A 27 42.40 -10.11 15.22
C LEU A 27 42.27 -10.60 13.77
N VAL A 28 41.20 -11.34 13.44
CA VAL A 28 40.94 -11.81 12.07
C VAL A 28 40.65 -10.64 11.11
N ALA A 29 39.88 -9.65 11.54
CA ALA A 29 39.60 -8.45 10.74
C ALA A 29 40.88 -7.63 10.48
N GLY A 30 41.76 -7.49 11.47
CA GLY A 30 43.05 -6.83 11.30
C GLY A 30 43.99 -7.58 10.36
N LEU A 31 44.02 -8.91 10.44
CA LEU A 31 44.87 -9.77 9.59
C LEU A 31 44.39 -9.77 8.14
N LEU A 32 43.08 -9.87 7.92
CA LEU A 32 42.48 -9.63 6.61
C LEU A 32 42.90 -8.24 6.13
N GLY A 33 42.73 -7.21 6.98
CA GLY A 33 43.10 -5.80 6.76
C GLY A 33 44.44 -5.62 6.07
N LEU A 34 45.46 -6.26 6.65
CA LEU A 34 46.84 -6.20 6.19
C LEU A 34 47.04 -6.95 4.87
N THR A 35 46.41 -8.11 4.68
CA THR A 35 46.55 -8.88 3.42
C THR A 35 45.99 -8.12 2.22
N GLY A 36 44.86 -7.44 2.37
CA GLY A 36 44.27 -6.61 1.33
C GLY A 36 45.10 -5.39 0.97
N ALA A 37 45.66 -4.72 1.97
CA ALA A 37 46.56 -3.58 1.75
C ALA A 37 47.84 -4.01 0.99
N ILE A 38 48.41 -5.17 1.32
CA ILE A 38 49.59 -5.71 0.62
C ILE A 38 49.24 -6.05 -0.83
N ILE A 39 48.10 -6.71 -1.08
CA ILE A 39 47.66 -7.06 -2.44
C ILE A 39 47.39 -5.80 -3.28
N GLY A 40 46.74 -4.79 -2.71
CA GLY A 40 46.48 -3.52 -3.39
C GLY A 40 47.76 -2.75 -3.74
N TRP A 41 48.75 -2.77 -2.83
CA TRP A 41 50.06 -2.15 -3.06
C TRP A 41 50.87 -2.88 -4.14
N VAL A 42 50.88 -4.22 -4.11
CA VAL A 42 51.59 -5.06 -5.10
C VAL A 42 50.99 -4.93 -6.51
N LEU A 43 49.68 -4.74 -6.63
CA LEU A 43 49.00 -4.62 -7.93
C LEU A 43 48.98 -3.19 -8.49
N GLY A 44 49.54 -2.20 -7.79
CA GLY A 44 49.61 -0.80 -8.25
C GLY A 44 48.26 -0.12 -8.47
N ASN A 45 47.16 -0.74 -8.02
CA ASN A 45 45.80 -0.27 -8.28
C ASN A 45 45.22 0.36 -7.01
N GLN A 46 45.35 1.69 -6.88
CA GLN A 46 44.84 2.45 -5.73
C GLN A 46 43.31 2.27 -5.55
N ASN A 47 42.57 2.01 -6.62
CA ASN A 47 41.12 1.80 -6.54
C ASN A 47 40.78 0.44 -5.91
N ALA A 48 41.60 -0.59 -6.13
CA ALA A 48 41.40 -1.90 -5.52
C ALA A 48 41.50 -1.84 -3.99
N MET A 49 42.36 -0.96 -3.46
CA MET A 49 42.51 -0.75 -2.02
C MET A 49 41.23 -0.17 -1.39
N LEU A 50 40.61 0.83 -2.04
CA LEU A 50 39.37 1.47 -1.56
C LEU A 50 38.19 0.49 -1.51
N PHE A 51 38.00 -0.30 -2.56
CA PHE A 51 36.93 -1.31 -2.58
C PHE A 51 37.11 -2.40 -1.54
N TRP A 52 38.36 -2.78 -1.29
CA TRP A 52 38.68 -3.82 -0.34
C TRP A 52 38.43 -3.38 1.12
N PHE A 53 38.82 -2.15 1.49
CA PHE A 53 38.47 -1.58 2.80
C PHE A 53 36.97 -1.48 3.03
N SER A 54 36.22 -1.06 2.00
CA SER A 54 34.77 -0.94 2.09
C SER A 54 34.09 -2.31 2.27
N GLY A 55 34.57 -3.34 1.58
CA GLY A 55 34.08 -4.71 1.75
C GLY A 55 34.33 -5.28 3.15
N VAL A 56 35.52 -5.05 3.73
CA VAL A 56 35.83 -5.49 5.10
C VAL A 56 34.99 -4.77 6.14
N LEU A 57 34.78 -3.45 5.97
CA LEU A 57 33.91 -2.69 6.86
C LEU A 57 32.46 -3.20 6.82
N SER A 58 31.96 -3.55 5.63
CA SER A 58 30.64 -4.13 5.44
C SER A 58 30.48 -5.46 6.16
N LEU A 59 31.48 -6.35 6.05
CA LEU A 59 31.50 -7.64 6.74
C LEU A 59 31.57 -7.47 8.26
N MET A 60 32.33 -6.47 8.74
CA MET A 60 32.41 -6.17 10.17
C MET A 60 31.05 -5.71 10.72
N LEU A 61 30.30 -4.89 9.99
CA LEU A 61 28.95 -4.47 10.38
C LEU A 61 27.97 -5.64 10.45
N VAL A 62 28.03 -6.59 9.49
CA VAL A 62 27.21 -7.81 9.53
C VAL A 62 27.58 -8.68 10.74
N ALA A 63 28.86 -8.85 11.02
CA ALA A 63 29.33 -9.66 12.16
C ALA A 63 28.92 -9.04 13.50
N ILE A 64 29.01 -7.71 13.64
CA ILE A 64 28.54 -6.98 14.83
C ILE A 64 27.03 -7.11 14.96
N GLY A 65 26.27 -6.87 13.88
CA GLY A 65 24.81 -6.99 13.90
C GLY A 65 24.32 -8.39 14.28
N TYR A 66 25.04 -9.44 13.85
CA TYR A 66 24.71 -10.82 14.20
C TYR A 66 24.84 -11.10 15.71
N GLN A 67 25.82 -10.50 16.39
CA GLN A 67 25.99 -10.67 17.84
C GLN A 67 24.88 -10.01 18.67
N TYR A 68 24.24 -8.97 18.13
CA TYR A 68 23.15 -8.26 18.80
C TYR A 68 21.78 -8.93 18.63
N LEU A 69 21.68 -10.00 17.84
CA LEU A 69 20.41 -10.75 17.66
C LEU A 69 20.03 -11.61 18.87
N ASP A 70 21.00 -11.98 19.72
CA ASP A 70 20.74 -12.80 20.91
C ASP A 70 20.24 -11.97 22.11
N ASP A 71 20.33 -10.64 22.07
CA ASP A 71 19.84 -9.75 23.12
C ASP A 71 18.44 -9.19 22.77
N PRO A 72 17.37 -9.58 23.51
CA PRO A 72 16.00 -9.18 23.21
C PRO A 72 15.76 -7.67 23.36
N THR A 73 16.66 -6.93 24.00
CA THR A 73 16.56 -5.48 24.12
C THR A 73 17.07 -4.71 22.90
N MET A 74 17.87 -5.36 22.05
CA MET A 74 18.60 -4.71 20.94
C MET A 74 18.28 -5.28 19.55
N GLU A 75 17.22 -6.08 19.42
CA GLU A 75 16.83 -6.76 18.17
C GLU A 75 16.66 -5.79 16.98
N ILE A 76 16.08 -4.60 17.23
CA ILE A 76 15.90 -3.57 16.20
C ILE A 76 17.25 -2.99 15.73
N ALA A 77 18.20 -2.81 16.64
CA ALA A 77 19.53 -2.31 16.31
C ALA A 77 20.36 -3.37 15.56
N GLY A 78 20.26 -4.64 15.95
CA GLY A 78 20.94 -5.76 15.30
C GLY A 78 20.48 -5.95 13.85
N THR A 79 19.16 -5.98 13.62
CA THR A 79 18.58 -6.10 12.28
C THR A 79 18.93 -4.92 11.38
N ALA A 80 18.93 -3.69 11.90
CA ALA A 80 19.33 -2.51 11.15
C ALA A 80 20.81 -2.54 10.73
N LEU A 81 21.71 -2.96 11.63
CA LEU A 81 23.15 -3.08 11.35
C LEU A 81 23.46 -4.16 10.31
N MET A 82 22.79 -5.31 10.38
CA MET A 82 22.93 -6.35 9.36
C MET A 82 22.42 -5.86 7.99
N GLY A 83 21.27 -5.17 7.96
CA GLY A 83 20.73 -4.57 6.74
C GLY A 83 21.70 -3.59 6.08
N ALA A 84 22.31 -2.70 6.87
CA ALA A 84 23.31 -1.76 6.39
C ALA A 84 24.57 -2.48 5.85
N GLY A 85 25.02 -3.53 6.54
CA GLY A 85 26.16 -4.35 6.11
C GLY A 85 25.92 -5.11 4.80
N PHE A 86 24.71 -5.63 4.57
CA PHE A 86 24.37 -6.29 3.29
C PHE A 86 24.26 -5.29 2.14
N LEU A 87 23.63 -4.12 2.37
CA LEU A 87 23.52 -3.07 1.36
C LEU A 87 24.90 -2.55 0.95
N GLY A 88 25.82 -2.36 1.90
CA GLY A 88 27.21 -1.98 1.59
C GLY A 88 27.94 -3.00 0.72
N LEU A 89 27.71 -4.30 0.94
CA LEU A 89 28.36 -5.37 0.17
C LEU A 89 27.83 -5.43 -1.27
N VAL A 90 26.52 -5.26 -1.45
CA VAL A 90 25.90 -5.16 -2.79
C VAL A 90 26.40 -3.91 -3.52
N PHE A 91 26.48 -2.78 -2.82
CA PHE A 91 26.91 -1.51 -3.43
C PHE A 91 28.37 -1.53 -3.87
N THR A 92 29.26 -2.06 -3.02
CA THR A 92 30.71 -2.19 -3.32
C THR A 92 30.97 -3.15 -4.47
N THR A 93 30.26 -4.28 -4.54
CA THR A 93 30.38 -5.24 -5.66
C THR A 93 29.85 -4.66 -6.97
N ALA A 94 28.73 -3.94 -6.94
CA ALA A 94 28.18 -3.26 -8.12
C ALA A 94 29.11 -2.16 -8.65
N LEU A 95 29.67 -1.33 -7.76
CA LEU A 95 30.63 -0.30 -8.13
C LEU A 95 31.94 -0.91 -8.66
N TYR A 96 32.45 -1.98 -8.05
CA TYR A 96 33.64 -2.67 -8.56
C TYR A 96 33.39 -3.23 -9.96
N ALA A 97 32.23 -3.86 -10.22
CA ALA A 97 31.88 -4.39 -11.53
C ALA A 97 31.72 -3.28 -12.60
N LEU A 98 31.18 -2.13 -12.21
CA LEU A 98 31.09 -0.96 -13.08
C LEU A 98 32.48 -0.40 -13.39
N PHE A 99 33.32 -0.25 -12.36
CA PHE A 99 34.67 0.29 -12.50
C PHE A 99 35.59 -0.66 -13.27
N SER A 100 35.46 -1.96 -13.08
CA SER A 100 36.21 -2.97 -13.84
C SER A 100 35.81 -2.92 -15.31
N ARG A 101 34.53 -2.75 -15.65
CA ARG A 101 34.08 -2.56 -17.05
C ARG A 101 34.64 -1.27 -17.67
N LEU A 102 34.75 -0.20 -16.89
CA LEU A 102 35.35 1.05 -17.37
C LEU A 102 36.88 0.95 -17.54
N ASN A 103 37.55 0.13 -16.72
CA ASN A 103 38.99 -0.09 -16.78
C ASN A 103 39.41 -1.14 -17.82
N ASP A 104 38.54 -2.11 -18.12
CA ASP A 104 38.72 -3.10 -19.20
C ASP A 104 38.73 -2.41 -20.57
N ASN A 105 37.96 -1.33 -20.72
CA ASN A 105 37.99 -0.46 -21.91
C ASN A 105 39.27 0.40 -22.03
N ARG A 106 40.20 0.31 -21.06
CA ARG A 106 41.39 1.16 -20.99
C ARG A 106 42.72 0.41 -21.14
N SER A 107 42.67 -0.89 -21.45
CA SER A 107 43.86 -1.77 -21.47
C SER A 107 44.06 -2.44 -22.83
N GLU A 108 44.25 -1.66 -23.90
CA GLU A 108 44.93 -2.15 -25.11
C GLU A 108 45.48 -0.97 -25.93
N GLU A 109 46.58 -0.38 -25.45
CA GLU A 109 47.45 0.46 -26.28
C GLU A 109 48.76 -0.27 -26.56
N LEU A 110 48.77 -1.00 -27.67
CA LEU A 110 49.90 -1.01 -28.61
C LEU A 110 49.37 -0.39 -29.91
N PRO A 111 50.12 0.49 -30.60
CA PRO A 111 49.62 1.27 -31.72
C PRO A 111 49.49 0.38 -32.98
N ASP A 112 48.36 -0.30 -33.11
CA ASP A 112 48.05 -1.11 -34.29
C ASP A 112 47.23 -0.31 -35.31
N GLN A 113 47.51 -0.50 -36.60
CA GLN A 113 47.01 0.28 -37.74
C GLN A 113 45.47 0.36 -37.87
N ARG A 114 44.72 -0.34 -37.01
CA ARG A 114 43.26 -0.28 -36.88
C ARG A 114 42.75 1.02 -36.27
N SER A 115 43.47 1.64 -35.34
CA SER A 115 43.06 2.91 -34.73
C SER A 115 43.14 4.08 -35.71
N VAL A 116 44.06 4.06 -36.68
CA VAL A 116 44.09 5.02 -37.80
C VAL A 116 42.89 4.82 -38.73
N LYS A 117 42.53 3.58 -39.06
CA LYS A 117 41.32 3.28 -39.85
C LYS A 117 40.02 3.61 -39.10
N LEU A 118 39.96 3.39 -37.79
CA LEU A 118 38.82 3.79 -36.96
C LEU A 118 38.73 5.30 -36.81
N LEU A 119 39.85 6.01 -36.68
CA LEU A 119 39.87 7.48 -36.73
C LEU A 119 39.47 7.99 -38.10
N GLU A 120 39.86 7.34 -39.20
CA GLU A 120 39.44 7.71 -40.56
C GLU A 120 37.95 7.41 -40.80
N LEU A 121 37.42 6.33 -40.20
CA LEU A 121 35.99 6.01 -40.20
C LEU A 121 35.17 6.98 -39.33
N ILE A 122 35.69 7.33 -38.15
CA ILE A 122 35.08 8.34 -37.26
C ILE A 122 35.16 9.71 -37.91
N TYR A 123 36.29 10.08 -38.50
CA TYR A 123 36.50 11.35 -39.21
C TYR A 123 35.57 11.47 -40.42
N SER A 124 35.44 10.41 -41.23
CA SER A 124 34.49 10.35 -42.35
C SER A 124 33.02 10.32 -41.87
N GLN A 125 32.72 9.73 -40.71
CA GLN A 125 31.39 9.81 -40.09
C GLN A 125 31.07 11.17 -39.45
N THR A 126 32.06 11.92 -38.96
CA THR A 126 31.89 13.31 -38.46
C THR A 126 31.84 14.36 -39.56
N MET A 127 32.34 14.05 -40.76
CA MET A 127 32.25 14.92 -41.94
C MET A 127 30.96 14.71 -42.76
N LEU A 128 30.16 13.68 -42.45
CA LEU A 128 28.80 13.57 -42.97
C LEU A 128 27.93 14.60 -42.24
N SER A 129 27.50 15.64 -42.95
CA SER A 129 26.48 16.60 -42.52
C SER A 129 25.31 15.88 -41.84
N ASP A 130 24.74 16.45 -40.77
CA ASP A 130 23.58 15.89 -40.06
C ASP A 130 22.43 15.51 -41.01
N THR A 131 22.31 16.20 -42.15
CA THR A 131 21.35 15.89 -43.21
C THR A 131 21.70 14.57 -43.92
N ALA A 132 22.97 14.30 -44.20
CA ALA A 132 23.42 13.05 -44.81
C ALA A 132 23.32 11.87 -43.84
N ARG A 133 23.59 12.09 -42.55
CA ARG A 133 23.39 11.09 -41.49
C ARG A 133 21.91 10.71 -41.34
N ARG A 134 21.01 11.71 -41.30
CA ARG A 134 19.56 11.47 -41.27
C ARG A 134 19.05 10.69 -42.48
N VAL A 135 19.56 10.96 -43.68
CA VAL A 135 19.16 10.21 -44.88
C VAL A 135 19.67 8.76 -44.83
N LEU A 136 20.90 8.53 -44.36
CA LEU A 136 21.50 7.18 -44.29
C LEU A 136 20.90 6.30 -43.18
N TYR A 137 20.48 6.89 -42.06
CA TYR A 137 19.92 6.14 -40.92
C TYR A 137 18.41 6.27 -40.76
N ARG A 138 17.72 6.93 -41.70
CA ARG A 138 16.28 7.24 -41.63
C ARG A 138 15.42 6.05 -41.23
N GLU A 139 15.60 4.90 -41.89
CA GLU A 139 14.79 3.70 -41.64
C GLU A 139 15.05 3.10 -40.24
N ARG A 140 16.31 3.15 -39.78
CA ARG A 140 16.69 2.64 -38.47
C ARG A 140 16.19 3.55 -37.35
N GLU A 141 16.29 4.86 -37.53
CA GLU A 141 15.78 5.85 -36.58
C GLU A 141 14.25 5.79 -36.51
N LEU A 142 13.57 5.64 -37.65
CA LEU A 142 12.12 5.45 -37.70
C LEU A 142 11.68 4.15 -37.00
N ALA A 143 12.38 3.04 -37.24
CA ALA A 143 12.11 1.78 -36.57
C ALA A 143 12.30 1.87 -35.05
N LEU A 144 13.32 2.59 -34.60
CA LEU A 144 13.54 2.86 -33.18
C LEU A 144 12.41 3.73 -32.60
N LEU A 145 11.97 4.75 -33.34
CA LEU A 145 10.89 5.64 -32.94
C LEU A 145 9.57 4.88 -32.77
N ARG A 146 9.19 4.05 -33.75
CA ARG A 146 8.00 3.18 -33.69
C ARG A 146 8.02 2.29 -32.45
N ARG A 147 9.15 1.61 -32.22
CA ARG A 147 9.33 0.77 -31.04
C ARG A 147 9.22 1.56 -29.74
N THR A 148 9.78 2.77 -29.69
CA THR A 148 9.72 3.63 -28.50
C THR A 148 8.29 4.09 -28.24
N ILE A 149 7.53 4.45 -29.28
CA ILE A 149 6.10 4.78 -29.18
C ILE A 149 5.32 3.59 -28.62
N GLU A 150 5.56 2.37 -29.13
CA GLU A 150 4.93 1.15 -28.62
C GLU A 150 5.27 0.90 -27.14
N GLU A 151 6.55 1.00 -26.78
CA GLU A 151 7.00 0.83 -25.39
C GLU A 151 6.37 1.89 -24.44
N ASP A 152 6.20 3.13 -24.89
CA ASP A 152 5.56 4.19 -24.11
C ASP A 152 4.05 3.99 -23.98
N ILE A 153 3.39 3.47 -25.02
CA ILE A 153 1.98 3.04 -24.96
C ILE A 153 1.82 1.92 -23.92
N GLU A 154 2.70 0.92 -23.94
CA GLU A 154 2.66 -0.21 -23.00
C GLU A 154 2.87 0.25 -21.55
N LYS A 155 3.82 1.16 -21.31
CA LYS A 155 4.04 1.78 -19.99
C LYS A 155 2.87 2.67 -19.56
N GLY A 156 2.10 3.20 -20.52
CA GLY A 156 1.01 4.13 -20.29
C GLY A 156 1.43 5.60 -20.28
N ASP A 157 2.64 5.89 -20.77
CA ASP A 157 3.20 7.25 -20.90
C ASP A 157 2.71 7.89 -22.21
N PHE A 158 1.40 8.03 -22.35
CA PHE A 158 0.76 8.47 -23.61
C PHE A 158 1.21 9.86 -24.06
N ASN A 159 1.56 10.76 -23.14
CA ASN A 159 2.06 12.09 -23.50
C ASN A 159 3.43 12.01 -24.18
N ALA A 160 4.31 11.10 -23.72
CA ALA A 160 5.62 10.88 -24.35
C ALA A 160 5.43 10.27 -25.75
N ALA A 161 4.57 9.27 -25.87
CA ALA A 161 4.21 8.68 -27.17
C ALA A 161 3.66 9.73 -28.16
N LEU A 162 2.80 10.65 -27.71
CA LEU A 162 2.26 11.72 -28.57
C LEU A 162 3.35 12.70 -29.05
N VAL A 163 4.32 13.03 -28.20
CA VAL A 163 5.48 13.86 -28.58
C VAL A 163 6.32 13.12 -29.63
N LEU A 164 6.57 11.83 -29.45
CA LEU A 164 7.29 11.02 -30.43
C LEU A 164 6.56 10.92 -31.78
N CYS A 165 5.22 10.86 -31.78
CA CYS A 165 4.44 10.96 -33.03
C CYS A 165 4.67 12.31 -33.72
N GLN A 166 4.75 13.41 -32.97
CA GLN A 166 5.04 14.74 -33.52
C GLN A 166 6.48 14.82 -34.07
N ASP A 167 7.45 14.21 -33.41
CA ASP A 167 8.82 14.11 -33.91
C ASP A 167 8.90 13.28 -35.20
N MET A 168 8.07 12.23 -35.32
CA MET A 168 7.96 11.41 -36.55
C MET A 168 7.52 12.24 -37.76
N GLU A 169 6.55 13.14 -37.53
CA GLU A 169 6.05 14.06 -38.55
C GLU A 169 7.10 15.14 -38.90
N GLN A 170 7.65 15.81 -37.89
CA GLN A 170 8.49 17.00 -38.10
C GLN A 170 9.92 16.67 -38.57
N LEU A 171 10.54 15.62 -38.03
CA LEU A 171 11.95 15.31 -38.29
C LEU A 171 12.13 14.39 -39.50
N PHE A 172 11.15 13.50 -39.73
CA PHE A 172 11.26 12.46 -40.74
C PHE A 172 10.25 12.61 -41.89
N GLY A 173 9.27 13.52 -41.79
CA GLY A 173 8.32 13.81 -42.87
C GLY A 173 7.29 12.69 -43.13
N TYR A 174 7.09 11.77 -42.17
CA TYR A 174 6.11 10.69 -42.27
C TYR A 174 4.79 11.09 -41.61
N ALA A 175 4.10 12.08 -42.20
CA ALA A 175 2.89 12.65 -41.60
C ALA A 175 1.75 11.63 -41.47
N GLU A 176 1.48 10.84 -42.51
CA GLU A 176 0.40 9.85 -42.52
C GLU A 176 0.58 8.80 -41.41
N GLU A 177 1.79 8.25 -41.28
CA GLU A 177 2.08 7.28 -40.22
C GLU A 177 2.05 7.91 -38.81
N ALA A 178 2.42 9.18 -38.70
CA ALA A 178 2.35 9.92 -37.43
C ALA A 178 0.91 10.14 -36.98
N ASP A 179 0.03 10.43 -37.93
CA ASP A 179 -1.40 10.58 -37.69
C ASP A 179 -2.02 9.26 -37.23
N GLU A 180 -1.72 8.14 -37.92
CA GLU A 180 -2.19 6.80 -37.52
C GLU A 180 -1.70 6.41 -36.11
N ALA A 181 -0.42 6.64 -35.83
CA ALA A 181 0.14 6.36 -34.52
C ALA A 181 -0.51 7.23 -33.43
N ARG A 182 -0.77 8.51 -33.72
CA ARG A 182 -1.43 9.44 -32.80
C ARG A 182 -2.86 9.02 -32.50
N GLU A 183 -3.62 8.64 -33.51
CA GLU A 183 -4.99 8.13 -33.34
C GLU A 183 -4.98 6.90 -32.42
N ARG A 184 -4.11 5.92 -32.70
CA ARG A 184 -3.96 4.72 -31.87
C ARG A 184 -3.61 5.05 -30.41
N VAL A 185 -2.67 5.98 -30.18
CA VAL A 185 -2.30 6.42 -28.82
C VAL A 185 -3.50 7.02 -28.09
N LEU A 186 -4.28 7.88 -28.77
CA LEU A 186 -5.45 8.53 -28.18
C LEU A 186 -6.56 7.52 -27.89
N GLU A 187 -6.82 6.57 -28.78
CA GLU A 187 -7.78 5.49 -28.56
C GLU A 187 -7.44 4.68 -27.31
N ILE A 188 -6.19 4.21 -27.19
CA ILE A 188 -5.74 3.42 -26.06
C ILE A 188 -5.78 4.24 -24.76
N ARG A 189 -5.35 5.51 -24.81
CA ARG A 189 -5.43 6.44 -23.67
C ARG A 189 -6.87 6.58 -23.18
N ASN A 190 -7.79 6.86 -24.09
CA ASN A 190 -9.20 7.06 -23.77
C ASN A 190 -9.83 5.77 -23.22
N ALA A 191 -9.52 4.61 -23.82
CA ALA A 191 -9.95 3.31 -23.32
C ALA A 191 -9.44 3.03 -21.90
N LYS A 192 -8.16 3.32 -21.62
CA LYS A 192 -7.57 3.16 -20.29
C LYS A 192 -8.19 4.11 -19.26
N GLN A 193 -8.44 5.36 -19.64
CA GLN A 193 -9.13 6.32 -18.78
C GLN A 193 -10.57 5.90 -18.50
N ALA A 194 -11.31 5.42 -19.51
CA ALA A 194 -12.66 4.89 -19.33
C ALA A 194 -12.67 3.67 -18.38
N ALA A 195 -11.73 2.73 -18.55
CA ALA A 195 -11.61 1.56 -17.68
C ALA A 195 -11.30 1.96 -16.22
N GLN A 196 -10.44 2.96 -16.00
CA GLN A 196 -10.17 3.48 -14.66
C GLN A 196 -11.42 4.09 -14.03
N ILE A 197 -12.19 4.89 -14.79
CA ILE A 197 -13.45 5.46 -14.31
C ILE A 197 -14.42 4.33 -13.93
N ASP A 198 -14.58 3.32 -14.78
CA ASP A 198 -15.46 2.16 -14.54
C ASP A 198 -15.05 1.37 -13.29
N GLU A 199 -13.75 1.18 -13.06
CA GLU A 199 -13.22 0.54 -11.85
C GLU A 199 -13.60 1.34 -10.60
N LYS A 200 -13.46 2.67 -10.64
CA LYS A 200 -13.82 3.54 -9.50
C LYS A 200 -15.33 3.55 -9.27
N ILE A 201 -16.14 3.62 -10.33
CA ILE A 201 -17.61 3.52 -10.26
C ILE A 201 -18.01 2.18 -9.63
N SER A 202 -17.39 1.07 -10.05
CA SER A 202 -17.62 -0.25 -9.45
C SER A 202 -17.29 -0.27 -7.96
N GLY A 203 -16.25 0.46 -7.55
CA GLY A 203 -15.94 0.68 -6.13
C GLY A 203 -17.06 1.36 -5.36
N VAL A 204 -17.71 2.37 -5.95
CA VAL A 204 -18.88 3.05 -5.37
C VAL A 204 -20.07 2.10 -5.27
N HIS A 205 -20.36 1.32 -6.32
CA HIS A 205 -21.45 0.34 -6.29
C HIS A 205 -21.28 -0.68 -5.15
N ARG A 206 -20.07 -1.20 -4.93
CA ARG A 206 -19.79 -2.08 -3.78
C ARG A 206 -20.04 -1.40 -2.42
N MET A 207 -19.86 -0.08 -2.32
CA MET A 207 -20.19 0.65 -1.08
C MET A 207 -21.70 0.76 -0.87
N LEU A 208 -22.48 0.94 -1.95
CA LEU A 208 -23.94 0.94 -1.91
C LEU A 208 -24.48 -0.44 -1.48
N GLU A 209 -23.96 -1.52 -2.07
CA GLU A 209 -24.33 -2.91 -1.72
C GLU A 209 -24.10 -3.22 -0.23
N ARG A 210 -23.03 -2.66 0.36
CA ARG A 210 -22.70 -2.80 1.79
C ARG A 210 -23.48 -1.85 2.70
N GLY A 211 -24.42 -1.07 2.17
CA GLY A 211 -25.18 -0.07 2.93
C GLY A 211 -24.35 1.11 3.44
N SER A 212 -23.16 1.34 2.86
CA SER A 212 -22.26 2.44 3.25
C SER A 212 -22.54 3.72 2.45
N TRP A 213 -23.78 4.18 2.44
CA TRP A 213 -24.30 5.24 1.55
C TRP A 213 -23.53 6.56 1.65
N ARG A 214 -23.27 7.07 2.86
CA ARG A 214 -22.50 8.31 3.06
C ARG A 214 -21.09 8.23 2.47
N LYS A 215 -20.45 7.05 2.53
CA LYS A 215 -19.13 6.84 1.93
C LYS A 215 -19.22 6.79 0.40
N ALA A 216 -20.27 6.16 -0.12
CA ALA A 216 -20.54 6.09 -1.55
C ALA A 216 -20.79 7.47 -2.16
N GLU A 217 -21.62 8.30 -1.50
CA GLU A 217 -21.90 9.68 -1.92
C GLU A 217 -20.62 10.54 -1.93
N LEU A 218 -19.84 10.52 -0.84
CA LEU A 218 -18.58 11.24 -0.77
C LEU A 218 -17.59 10.79 -1.86
N ALA A 219 -17.54 9.48 -2.14
CA ALA A 219 -16.71 8.92 -3.19
C ALA A 219 -17.18 9.39 -4.59
N ALA A 220 -18.49 9.40 -4.84
CA ALA A 220 -19.06 9.90 -6.09
C ALA A 220 -18.75 11.40 -6.30
N THR A 221 -18.96 12.24 -5.28
CA THR A 221 -18.59 13.67 -5.35
C THR A 221 -17.10 13.86 -5.63
N ARG A 222 -16.24 13.03 -5.03
CA ARG A 222 -14.80 13.06 -5.31
C ARG A 222 -14.50 12.69 -6.76
N LEU A 223 -15.16 11.66 -7.30
CA LEU A 223 -14.98 11.25 -8.69
C LEU A 223 -15.45 12.35 -9.66
N HIS A 224 -16.58 12.99 -9.38
CA HIS A 224 -17.08 14.09 -10.20
C HIS A 224 -16.08 15.26 -10.27
N ARG A 225 -15.41 15.58 -9.15
CA ARG A 225 -14.33 16.61 -9.14
C ARG A 225 -13.10 16.20 -9.95
N LEU A 226 -12.77 14.91 -9.98
CA LEU A 226 -11.60 14.40 -10.72
C LEU A 226 -11.87 14.25 -12.21
N TYR A 227 -13.13 13.99 -12.59
CA TYR A 227 -13.55 13.72 -13.97
C TYR A 227 -14.88 14.44 -14.30
N PRO A 228 -14.88 15.79 -14.35
CA PRO A 228 -16.12 16.57 -14.48
C PRO A 228 -16.90 16.30 -15.78
N ASP A 229 -16.20 15.97 -16.86
CA ASP A 229 -16.78 15.81 -18.20
C ASP A 229 -17.29 14.37 -18.49
N SER A 230 -17.26 13.47 -17.50
CA SER A 230 -17.69 12.09 -17.71
C SER A 230 -19.21 11.93 -17.58
N PRO A 231 -19.94 11.51 -18.63
CA PRO A 231 -21.39 11.31 -18.57
C PRO A 231 -21.77 10.18 -17.59
N LYS A 232 -20.95 9.12 -17.50
CA LYS A 232 -21.15 7.99 -16.58
C LYS A 232 -21.21 8.41 -15.11
N LEU A 233 -20.53 9.50 -14.73
CA LEU A 233 -20.57 10.00 -13.36
C LEU A 233 -21.85 10.76 -13.04
N GLN A 234 -22.45 11.43 -14.02
CA GLN A 234 -23.77 12.05 -13.84
C GLN A 234 -24.84 10.97 -13.62
N GLU A 235 -24.79 9.88 -14.39
CA GLU A 235 -25.64 8.71 -14.19
C GLU A 235 -25.41 8.07 -12.82
N LEU A 236 -24.15 7.95 -12.36
CA LEU A 236 -23.84 7.40 -11.04
C LEU A 236 -24.51 8.20 -9.91
N GLU A 237 -24.43 9.53 -9.92
CA GLU A 237 -25.07 10.35 -8.88
C GLU A 237 -26.59 10.18 -8.87
N GLN A 238 -27.22 10.12 -10.04
CA GLN A 238 -28.65 9.84 -10.15
C GLN A 238 -28.99 8.44 -9.62
N ASN A 239 -28.21 7.43 -9.96
CA ASN A 239 -28.40 6.05 -9.52
C ASN A 239 -28.25 5.91 -7.99
N ILE A 240 -27.33 6.65 -7.37
CA ILE A 240 -27.18 6.69 -5.91
C ILE A 240 -28.46 7.25 -5.27
N LYS A 241 -28.96 8.38 -5.78
CA LYS A 241 -30.21 8.98 -5.26
C LYS A 241 -31.39 8.04 -5.39
N ILE A 242 -31.56 7.41 -6.56
CA ILE A 242 -32.63 6.42 -6.78
C ILE A 242 -32.49 5.25 -5.79
N ALA A 243 -31.29 4.68 -5.65
CA ALA A 243 -31.07 3.56 -4.72
C ALA A 243 -31.34 3.94 -3.26
N MET A 244 -31.01 5.17 -2.85
CA MET A 244 -31.31 5.69 -1.51
C MET A 244 -32.81 5.85 -1.29
N GLU A 245 -33.53 6.43 -2.25
CA GLU A 245 -34.99 6.54 -2.20
C GLU A 245 -35.68 5.17 -2.15
N ASP A 246 -35.19 4.20 -2.93
CA ASP A 246 -35.68 2.82 -2.91
C ASP A 246 -35.46 2.16 -1.55
N ARG A 247 -34.27 2.31 -0.96
CA ARG A 247 -33.97 1.80 0.38
C ARG A 247 -34.85 2.47 1.43
N LYS A 248 -35.05 3.79 1.37
CA LYS A 248 -35.92 4.53 2.28
C LYS A 248 -37.37 4.03 2.20
N ARG A 249 -37.90 3.85 0.98
CA ARG A 249 -39.24 3.28 0.75
C ARG A 249 -39.37 1.87 1.31
N MET A 250 -38.37 1.02 1.09
CA MET A 250 -38.32 -0.33 1.65
C MET A 250 -38.35 -0.29 3.18
N LEU A 251 -37.48 0.51 3.82
CA LEU A 251 -37.43 0.64 5.27
C LEU A 251 -38.76 1.14 5.84
N HIS A 252 -39.39 2.14 5.21
CA HIS A 252 -40.70 2.62 5.62
C HIS A 252 -41.77 1.53 5.53
N SER A 253 -41.81 0.74 4.45
CA SER A 253 -42.73 -0.39 4.33
C SER A 253 -42.48 -1.47 5.38
N HIS A 254 -41.21 -1.76 5.68
CA HIS A 254 -40.83 -2.71 6.72
C HIS A 254 -41.21 -2.20 8.12
N PHE A 255 -41.07 -0.91 8.37
CA PHE A 255 -41.46 -0.27 9.62
C PHE A 255 -42.97 -0.35 9.88
N VAL A 256 -43.77 -0.01 8.86
CA VAL A 256 -45.24 -0.12 8.98
C VAL A 256 -45.67 -1.57 9.20
N SER A 257 -45.05 -2.53 8.50
CA SER A 257 -45.38 -3.94 8.70
C SER A 257 -44.92 -4.50 10.05
N SER A 258 -43.79 -4.04 10.60
CA SER A 258 -43.33 -4.46 11.93
C SER A 258 -44.19 -3.90 13.06
N ILE A 259 -44.71 -2.67 12.91
CA ILE A 259 -45.71 -2.11 13.83
C ILE A 259 -46.98 -2.96 13.78
N ALA A 260 -47.48 -3.27 12.58
CA ALA A 260 -48.69 -4.09 12.43
C ALA A 260 -48.55 -5.49 13.03
N SER A 261 -47.34 -6.07 13.04
CA SER A 261 -47.07 -7.36 13.68
C SER A 261 -46.81 -7.27 15.20
N GLY A 262 -46.77 -6.06 15.77
CA GLY A 262 -46.47 -5.84 17.19
C GLY A 262 -45.01 -6.13 17.59
N ASP A 263 -44.12 -6.32 16.61
CA ASP A 263 -42.72 -6.65 16.86
C ASP A 263 -41.94 -5.35 17.17
N THR A 264 -41.93 -5.03 18.45
CA THR A 264 -41.44 -3.74 18.96
C THR A 264 -39.92 -3.61 18.83
N GLU A 265 -39.16 -4.69 19.09
CA GLU A 265 -37.69 -4.68 18.93
C GLU A 265 -37.30 -4.47 17.48
N ARG A 266 -37.93 -5.21 16.55
CA ARG A 266 -37.67 -5.05 15.12
C ARG A 266 -38.07 -3.67 14.62
N SER A 267 -39.22 -3.15 15.07
CA SER A 267 -39.68 -1.81 14.71
C SER A 267 -38.69 -0.74 15.17
N MET A 268 -38.15 -0.85 16.38
CA MET A 268 -37.13 0.06 16.91
C MET A 268 -35.82 -0.03 16.10
N GLY A 269 -35.39 -1.25 15.75
CA GLY A 269 -34.23 -1.45 14.89
C GLY A 269 -34.36 -0.78 13.52
N ILE A 270 -35.53 -0.93 12.87
CA ILE A 270 -35.81 -0.29 11.58
C ILE A 270 -35.88 1.23 11.72
N LEU A 271 -36.52 1.74 12.79
CA LEU A 271 -36.62 3.18 13.05
C LEU A 271 -35.24 3.84 13.17
N ARG A 272 -34.30 3.20 13.86
CA ARG A 272 -32.90 3.68 13.96
C ARG A 272 -32.18 3.71 12.62
N GLU A 273 -32.49 2.76 11.74
CA GLU A 273 -31.93 2.76 10.39
C GLU A 273 -32.58 3.88 9.55
N LEU A 274 -33.89 4.05 9.66
CA LEU A 274 -34.66 5.05 8.92
C LEU A 274 -34.27 6.49 9.27
N ASP A 275 -34.02 6.78 10.55
CA ASP A 275 -33.58 8.10 11.06
C ASP A 275 -32.37 8.67 10.29
N ARG A 276 -31.49 7.79 9.80
CA ARG A 276 -30.31 8.19 9.02
C ARG A 276 -30.62 8.78 7.64
N TYR A 277 -31.83 8.56 7.13
CA TYR A 277 -32.25 8.97 5.78
C TYR A 277 -33.40 9.98 5.77
N LEU A 278 -34.04 10.23 6.92
CA LEU A 278 -35.19 11.10 6.98
C LEU A 278 -34.77 12.56 6.92
N SER A 279 -35.46 13.32 6.06
CA SER A 279 -35.49 14.76 6.18
C SER A 279 -36.33 15.19 7.40
N PRO A 280 -36.18 16.43 7.89
CA PRO A 280 -36.99 16.94 9.00
C PRO A 280 -38.51 16.86 8.75
N GLU A 281 -38.95 17.08 7.51
CA GLU A 281 -40.36 16.99 7.13
C GLU A 281 -40.89 15.56 7.17
N GLU A 282 -40.10 14.60 6.67
CA GLU A 282 -40.46 13.17 6.69
C GLU A 282 -40.42 12.60 8.11
N ALA A 283 -39.48 13.05 8.94
CA ALA A 283 -39.41 12.68 10.35
C ALA A 283 -40.67 13.12 11.11
N GLU A 284 -41.19 14.31 10.83
CA GLU A 284 -42.44 14.78 11.43
C GLU A 284 -43.65 13.92 10.99
N ALA A 285 -43.68 13.48 9.72
CA ALA A 285 -44.76 12.65 9.20
C ALA A 285 -44.90 11.29 9.91
N ILE A 286 -43.78 10.70 10.36
CA ILE A 286 -43.78 9.41 11.08
C ILE A 286 -43.71 9.56 12.60
N ARG A 287 -43.64 10.79 13.12
CA ARG A 287 -43.35 11.09 14.53
C ARG A 287 -44.27 10.37 15.51
N ALA A 288 -45.57 10.37 15.24
CA ALA A 288 -46.56 9.73 16.10
C ALA A 288 -46.31 8.21 16.22
N SER A 289 -46.13 7.53 15.08
CA SER A 289 -45.83 6.10 15.03
C SER A 289 -44.46 5.75 15.61
N ALA A 290 -43.46 6.61 15.38
CA ALA A 290 -42.13 6.47 15.99
C ALA A 290 -42.20 6.58 17.51
N GLN A 291 -42.97 7.54 18.05
CA GLN A 291 -43.14 7.71 19.49
C GLN A 291 -43.83 6.50 20.14
N GLU A 292 -44.82 5.93 19.46
CA GLU A 292 -45.49 4.70 19.91
C GLU A 292 -44.51 3.54 20.03
N VAL A 293 -43.69 3.30 18.99
CA VAL A 293 -42.65 2.26 19.00
C VAL A 293 -41.61 2.50 20.09
N ILE A 294 -41.14 3.74 20.26
CA ILE A 294 -40.17 4.10 21.31
C ILE A 294 -40.74 3.83 22.70
N ASN A 295 -41.99 4.24 22.94
CA ASN A 295 -42.66 4.00 24.22
C ASN A 295 -42.86 2.50 24.48
N GLY A 296 -43.29 1.75 23.47
CA GLY A 296 -43.44 0.29 23.56
C GLY A 296 -42.11 -0.40 23.84
N HIS A 297 -41.02 0.02 23.17
CA HIS A 297 -39.70 -0.58 23.38
C HIS A 297 -39.19 -0.30 24.79
N ARG A 298 -39.42 0.91 25.31
CA ARG A 298 -39.11 1.26 26.69
C ARG A 298 -39.90 0.39 27.68
N GLU A 299 -41.19 0.20 27.45
CA GLU A 299 -42.03 -0.66 28.29
C GLU A 299 -41.57 -2.12 28.25
N LEU A 300 -41.21 -2.63 27.07
CA LEU A 300 -40.66 -3.97 26.90
C LEU A 300 -39.37 -4.18 27.74
N LEU A 301 -38.42 -3.24 27.66
CA LEU A 301 -37.20 -3.31 28.47
C LEU A 301 -37.50 -3.22 29.98
N SER A 302 -38.42 -2.33 30.37
CA SER A 302 -38.87 -2.20 31.76
C SER A 302 -39.47 -3.49 32.31
N ASN A 303 -40.34 -4.13 31.52
CA ASN A 303 -40.97 -5.39 31.90
C ASN A 303 -39.93 -6.50 32.03
N ARG A 304 -39.01 -6.63 31.07
CA ARG A 304 -37.92 -7.62 31.13
C ARG A 304 -37.05 -7.45 32.37
N PHE A 305 -36.68 -6.21 32.70
CA PHE A 305 -35.93 -5.93 33.92
C PHE A 305 -36.72 -6.33 35.17
N ARG A 306 -37.98 -5.90 35.29
CA ARG A 306 -38.85 -6.23 36.43
C ARG A 306 -39.08 -7.74 36.58
N GLU A 307 -39.30 -8.44 35.47
CA GLU A 307 -39.48 -9.90 35.44
C GLU A 307 -38.22 -10.61 35.95
N ALA A 308 -37.03 -10.26 35.43
CA ALA A 308 -35.77 -10.85 35.86
C ALA A 308 -35.47 -10.60 37.34
N VAL A 309 -35.75 -9.39 37.85
CA VAL A 309 -35.62 -9.06 39.27
C VAL A 309 -36.60 -9.89 40.12
N SER A 310 -37.84 -10.04 39.66
CA SER A 310 -38.86 -10.83 40.37
C SER A 310 -38.54 -12.33 40.39
N ALA A 311 -37.94 -12.84 39.31
CA ALA A 311 -37.50 -14.22 39.16
C ALA A 311 -36.17 -14.52 39.88
N HIS A 312 -35.54 -13.51 40.49
CA HIS A 312 -34.22 -13.61 41.15
C HIS A 312 -33.09 -14.01 40.16
N GLU A 313 -33.29 -13.75 38.88
CA GLU A 313 -32.30 -13.99 37.82
C GLU A 313 -31.35 -12.78 37.72
N TRP A 314 -30.50 -12.61 38.74
CA TRP A 314 -29.70 -11.40 38.93
C TRP A 314 -28.83 -11.04 37.74
N GLY A 315 -28.21 -12.03 37.09
CA GLY A 315 -27.40 -11.80 35.89
C GLY A 315 -28.19 -11.29 34.69
N GLU A 316 -29.45 -11.72 34.52
CA GLU A 316 -30.32 -11.18 33.46
C GLU A 316 -30.84 -9.79 33.81
N ALA A 317 -31.19 -9.56 35.08
CA ALA A 317 -31.60 -8.24 35.56
C ALA A 317 -30.50 -7.20 35.34
N ILE A 318 -29.24 -7.53 35.63
CA ILE A 318 -28.09 -6.64 35.39
C ILE A 318 -27.94 -6.34 33.89
N ARG A 319 -27.95 -7.35 33.02
CA ARG A 319 -27.85 -7.13 31.56
C ARG A 319 -28.99 -6.26 31.02
N ALA A 320 -30.22 -6.50 31.48
CA ALA A 320 -31.37 -5.69 31.09
C ALA A 320 -31.24 -4.25 31.61
N GLY A 321 -30.73 -4.07 32.82
CA GLY A 321 -30.50 -2.75 33.42
C GLY A 321 -29.42 -1.93 32.71
N GLU A 322 -28.29 -2.57 32.39
CA GLU A 322 -27.23 -1.96 31.58
C GLU A 322 -27.74 -1.54 30.19
N HIS A 323 -28.56 -2.40 29.56
CA HIS A 323 -29.17 -2.10 28.27
C HIS A 323 -30.10 -0.87 28.35
N ILE A 324 -30.93 -0.77 29.40
CA ILE A 324 -31.78 0.40 29.66
C ILE A 324 -30.93 1.68 29.80
N MET A 325 -29.88 1.64 30.62
CA MET A 325 -29.03 2.80 30.87
C MET A 325 -28.27 3.25 29.62
N MET A 326 -27.89 2.31 28.75
CA MET A 326 -27.22 2.60 27.48
C MET A 326 -28.17 3.21 26.45
N GLU A 327 -29.38 2.68 26.30
CA GLU A 327 -30.33 3.11 25.27
C GLU A 327 -31.13 4.35 25.66
N TYR A 328 -31.41 4.54 26.95
CA TYR A 328 -32.21 5.65 27.47
C TYR A 328 -31.51 6.37 28.64
N PRO A 329 -30.30 6.91 28.45
CA PRO A 329 -29.46 7.41 29.55
C PRO A 329 -30.06 8.59 30.33
N MET A 330 -31.04 9.30 29.77
CA MET A 330 -31.68 10.46 30.37
C MET A 330 -33.12 10.18 30.84
N ASP A 331 -33.61 8.94 30.72
CA ASP A 331 -34.94 8.59 31.19
C ASP A 331 -34.91 8.38 32.72
N THR A 332 -35.98 8.80 33.40
CA THR A 332 -36.26 8.50 34.81
C THR A 332 -36.07 7.02 35.14
N MET A 333 -36.50 6.12 34.25
CA MET A 333 -36.33 4.68 34.43
C MET A 333 -34.85 4.27 34.51
N ALA A 334 -33.98 4.87 33.71
CA ALA A 334 -32.55 4.56 33.74
C ALA A 334 -31.89 5.04 35.04
N ALA A 335 -32.33 6.16 35.60
CA ALA A 335 -31.87 6.64 36.90
C ALA A 335 -32.29 5.66 38.02
N GLU A 336 -33.55 5.25 38.04
CA GLU A 336 -34.07 4.28 39.02
C GLU A 336 -33.36 2.92 38.93
N VAL A 337 -33.16 2.42 37.70
CA VAL A 337 -32.41 1.17 37.45
C VAL A 337 -30.97 1.33 37.93
N GLY A 338 -30.32 2.45 37.62
CA GLY A 338 -28.97 2.76 38.05
C GLY A 338 -28.79 2.69 39.57
N GLU A 339 -29.74 3.23 40.35
CA GLU A 339 -29.74 3.14 41.81
C GLU A 339 -29.88 1.69 42.33
N MET A 340 -30.48 0.79 41.55
CA MET A 340 -30.64 -0.61 41.91
C MET A 340 -29.44 -1.48 41.52
N MET A 341 -28.59 -1.04 40.58
CA MET A 341 -27.50 -1.86 40.01
C MET A 341 -26.51 -2.35 41.06
N ASP A 342 -26.08 -1.49 41.99
CA ASP A 342 -25.13 -1.87 43.05
C ASP A 342 -25.66 -3.04 43.88
N ARG A 343 -26.95 -2.98 44.26
CA ARG A 343 -27.61 -4.05 45.03
C ARG A 343 -27.78 -5.34 44.23
N LEU A 344 -27.98 -5.24 42.91
CA LEU A 344 -28.10 -6.41 42.05
C LEU A 344 -26.75 -7.11 41.89
N HIS A 345 -25.65 -6.36 41.76
CA HIS A 345 -24.29 -6.92 41.74
C HIS A 345 -23.94 -7.63 43.05
N GLU A 346 -24.25 -7.03 44.20
CA GLU A 346 -24.07 -7.68 45.51
C GLU A 346 -24.85 -9.00 45.61
N ARG A 347 -26.11 -9.03 45.14
CA ARG A 347 -26.95 -10.24 45.14
C ARG A 347 -26.45 -11.31 44.19
N GLN A 348 -25.93 -10.92 43.02
CA GLN A 348 -25.32 -11.85 42.08
C GLN A 348 -24.11 -12.54 42.72
N GLN A 349 -23.19 -11.77 43.30
CA GLN A 349 -22.00 -12.30 43.97
C GLN A 349 -22.37 -13.25 45.12
N ALA A 350 -23.39 -12.89 45.91
CA ALA A 350 -23.89 -13.75 46.97
C ALA A 350 -24.47 -15.07 46.42
N SER A 351 -25.22 -15.02 45.31
CA SER A 351 -25.78 -16.23 44.68
C SER A 351 -24.72 -17.16 44.09
N GLU A 352 -23.66 -16.59 43.48
CA GLU A 352 -22.53 -17.34 42.94
C GLU A 352 -21.75 -18.04 44.06
N SER A 353 -21.47 -17.32 45.16
CA SER A 353 -20.77 -17.88 46.33
C SER A 353 -21.56 -18.95 47.10
N ALA A 354 -22.89 -18.99 46.95
CA ALA A 354 -23.75 -20.00 47.57
C ALA A 354 -23.91 -21.26 46.69
N SER A 355 -23.49 -21.19 45.43
CA SER A 355 -23.53 -22.29 44.46
C SER A 355 -22.21 -23.05 44.33
N GLU A 356 -21.12 -22.51 44.88
CA GLU A 356 -19.83 -23.17 45.14
C GLU A 356 -19.86 -23.94 46.47
#